data_AF-A0A5E5BPL1-F1
#
_entry.id   AF-A0A5E5BPL1-F1
#
_cell.length_a   1.000
_cell.length_b   1.000
_cell.length_c   1.000
_cell.angle_alpha   90.00
_cell.angle_beta   90.00
_cell.angle_gamma   90.00
#
_symmetry.space_group_name_H-M   'P 1'
#
loop_
_entity.id
_entity.type
_entity.pdbx_description
1 polymer ?
#
loop_
_entity_poly.entity_id
_entity_poly.type
_entity_poly.pdbx_seq_one_letter_code
_entity_poly.pdbx_strand_id
1 'polypeptide(L)'
;MSHPVFLESPPWPRMPEGRKGELKSYFSAAGPSLEANAHLPIFWRALFASDDIHFAYVIDDFDPDDAALELEAFLESASQAEKDAKYPYLVTTKALALERATRRRDPLIERLGERFRPIYDAFVDYMSTAYGPFVLVRTSGLPDVTDATEWLVTELEQITALDHGTHVHADLAQEIEALKRVADTDAVWRTTGAGNPRAEVNPWPSKTLVEAFPACAPLARYAALKSSDSQVTAEKHRYRDPNKLDKVLEWVAIFVFAGAFVGTWAATRSVWQSILVTAVATAVMAWLLVRVRRLD
;
A
#
# COMPACT_ATOMS: atom_id res chain seq x y z
N MET A 1 9.10 -6.28 5.54
CA MET A 1 8.76 -5.25 4.56
C MET A 1 7.30 -4.82 4.78
N SER A 2 6.92 -3.59 4.40
CA SER A 2 5.51 -3.17 4.42
C SER A 2 4.84 -3.66 3.14
N HIS A 3 3.68 -4.27 3.27
CA HIS A 3 2.91 -4.95 2.24
C HIS A 3 1.53 -4.25 2.10
N PRO A 4 1.50 -2.97 1.65
CA PRO A 4 0.28 -2.17 1.73
C PRO A 4 -0.77 -2.65 0.73
N VAL A 5 -1.99 -2.79 1.21
CA VAL A 5 -3.17 -3.22 0.46
C VAL A 5 -4.15 -2.05 0.46
N PHE A 6 -4.76 -1.75 -0.69
CA PHE A 6 -5.58 -0.55 -0.84
C PHE A 6 -7.01 -0.89 -1.20
N LEU A 7 -7.97 -0.34 -0.45
CA LEU A 7 -9.38 -0.26 -0.83
C LEU A 7 -9.59 1.10 -1.49
N GLU A 8 -9.96 1.11 -2.76
CA GLU A 8 -9.97 2.28 -3.61
C GLU A 8 -11.33 2.46 -4.28
N SER A 9 -11.60 3.69 -4.71
CA SER A 9 -12.77 4.01 -5.53
C SER A 9 -12.36 4.31 -6.98
N PRO A 10 -12.27 3.27 -7.83
CA PRO A 10 -11.88 3.48 -9.21
C PRO A 10 -13.02 4.02 -10.07
N PRO A 11 -12.69 4.70 -11.18
CA PRO A 11 -13.67 5.10 -12.18
C PRO A 11 -14.21 3.93 -13.03
N TRP A 12 -13.56 2.76 -12.98
CA TRP A 12 -13.88 1.58 -13.80
C TRP A 12 -14.01 0.31 -12.95
N PRO A 13 -14.74 -0.72 -13.44
CA PRO A 13 -14.91 -1.99 -12.75
C PRO A 13 -13.71 -2.95 -12.96
N ARG A 14 -12.48 -2.44 -13.05
CA ARG A 14 -11.27 -3.25 -13.24
C ARG A 14 -10.00 -2.49 -12.88
N MET A 15 -8.91 -3.24 -12.70
CA MET A 15 -7.57 -2.67 -12.69
C MET A 15 -7.22 -2.07 -14.06
N PRO A 16 -6.33 -1.05 -14.11
CA PRO A 16 -5.68 -0.60 -15.33
C PRO A 16 -4.96 -1.76 -16.05
N GLU A 17 -4.85 -1.68 -17.37
CA GLU A 17 -4.26 -2.72 -18.24
C GLU A 17 -2.91 -2.24 -18.81
N GLY A 18 -2.11 -1.52 -18.02
CA GLY A 18 -0.80 -1.00 -18.45
C GLY A 18 -0.84 -0.04 -19.65
N ARG A 19 -2.01 0.47 -20.01
CA ARG A 19 -2.15 1.38 -21.16
C ARG A 19 -1.71 2.79 -20.78
N LYS A 20 -1.13 3.49 -21.76
CA LYS A 20 -0.61 4.84 -21.59
C LYS A 20 -1.62 5.79 -20.91
N GLY A 21 -1.25 6.31 -19.74
CA GLY A 21 -2.03 7.28 -18.99
C GLY A 21 -3.26 6.73 -18.27
N GLU A 22 -3.46 5.41 -18.27
CA GLU A 22 -4.58 4.75 -17.61
C GLU A 22 -4.41 4.76 -16.09
N LEU A 23 -3.21 4.45 -15.57
CA LEU A 23 -2.93 4.49 -14.12
C LEU A 23 -3.01 5.92 -13.60
N LYS A 24 -2.45 6.88 -14.33
CA LYS A 24 -2.65 8.30 -13.98
C LYS A 24 -4.13 8.67 -13.91
N SER A 25 -4.94 8.28 -14.89
CA SER A 25 -6.38 8.57 -14.90
C SER A 25 -7.13 7.87 -13.77
N TYR A 26 -6.70 6.65 -13.44
CA TYR A 26 -7.22 5.85 -12.34
C TYR A 26 -6.93 6.51 -10.98
N PHE A 27 -5.70 6.94 -10.71
CA PHE A 27 -5.30 7.56 -9.43
C PHE A 27 -5.66 9.04 -9.32
N SER A 28 -5.70 9.77 -10.44
CA SER A 28 -6.06 11.20 -10.46
C SER A 28 -7.56 11.46 -10.32
N ALA A 29 -8.39 10.40 -10.32
CA ALA A 29 -9.83 10.50 -10.06
C ALA A 29 -10.16 11.07 -8.66
N ALA A 30 -9.16 11.31 -7.80
CA ALA A 30 -9.30 11.89 -6.45
C ALA A 30 -10.28 11.11 -5.54
N GLY A 31 -10.52 9.83 -5.87
CA GLY A 31 -11.34 8.94 -5.06
C GLY A 31 -10.68 8.66 -3.70
N PRO A 32 -11.47 8.35 -2.67
CA PRO A 32 -10.92 7.91 -1.39
C PRO A 32 -10.10 6.63 -1.54
N SER A 33 -9.08 6.50 -0.71
CA SER A 33 -8.29 5.28 -0.56
C SER A 33 -8.09 4.97 0.92
N LEU A 34 -8.32 3.71 1.30
CA LEU A 34 -8.00 3.17 2.61
C LEU A 34 -6.87 2.16 2.47
N GLU A 35 -5.86 2.26 3.33
CA GLU A 35 -4.66 1.43 3.34
C GLU A 35 -4.68 0.46 4.53
N ALA A 36 -4.45 -0.82 4.27
CA ALA A 36 -4.15 -1.84 5.26
C ALA A 36 -2.74 -2.40 4.99
N ASN A 37 -2.16 -3.12 5.94
CA ASN A 37 -0.82 -3.68 5.77
C ASN A 37 -0.83 -5.19 5.95
N ALA A 38 -0.44 -5.91 4.91
CA ALA A 38 -0.27 -7.36 4.85
C ALA A 38 -1.53 -8.20 5.12
N HIS A 39 -2.74 -7.60 5.11
CA HIS A 39 -4.00 -8.33 5.29
C HIS A 39 -5.19 -7.54 4.73
N LEU A 40 -6.32 -8.22 4.55
CA LEU A 40 -7.61 -7.61 4.22
C LEU A 40 -8.46 -7.43 5.48
N PRO A 41 -8.70 -6.18 5.94
CA PRO A 41 -9.57 -5.93 7.08
C PRO A 41 -10.94 -6.60 6.95
N ILE A 42 -11.48 -7.09 8.07
CA ILE A 42 -12.72 -7.85 8.08
C ILE A 42 -13.92 -7.07 7.53
N PHE A 43 -13.95 -5.73 7.70
CA PHE A 43 -15.02 -4.92 7.14
C PHE A 43 -14.87 -4.71 5.63
N TRP A 44 -13.66 -4.81 5.09
CA TRP A 44 -13.46 -4.81 3.65
C TRP A 44 -14.01 -6.09 3.04
N ARG A 45 -13.70 -7.26 3.63
CA ARG A 45 -14.24 -8.55 3.19
C ARG A 45 -15.76 -8.59 3.20
N ALA A 46 -16.42 -7.87 4.13
CA ALA A 46 -17.87 -7.77 4.17
C ALA A 46 -18.50 -7.15 2.90
N LEU A 47 -17.74 -6.38 2.11
CA LEU A 47 -18.19 -5.75 0.87
C LEU A 47 -18.22 -6.71 -0.32
N PHE A 48 -17.46 -7.81 -0.27
CA PHE A 48 -17.18 -8.67 -1.43
C PHE A 48 -17.68 -10.11 -1.23
N ALA A 49 -17.78 -10.86 -2.31
CA ALA A 49 -17.96 -12.30 -2.38
C ALA A 49 -16.88 -12.90 -3.29
N SER A 50 -16.72 -14.22 -3.28
CA SER A 50 -15.73 -14.92 -4.11
C SER A 50 -15.89 -14.63 -5.61
N ASP A 51 -17.11 -14.39 -6.07
CA ASP A 51 -17.41 -14.00 -7.46
C ASP A 51 -16.84 -12.63 -7.87
N ASP A 52 -16.43 -11.79 -6.92
CA ASP A 52 -15.79 -10.49 -7.21
C ASP A 52 -14.27 -10.61 -7.38
N ILE A 53 -13.70 -11.83 -7.37
CA ILE A 53 -12.27 -12.06 -7.63
C ILE A 53 -12.01 -11.96 -9.13
N HIS A 54 -11.16 -11.03 -9.51
CA HIS A 54 -10.66 -10.83 -10.86
C HIS A 54 -9.14 -10.88 -10.89
N PHE A 55 -8.54 -10.92 -12.07
CA PHE A 55 -7.09 -11.05 -12.23
C PHE A 55 -6.53 -9.93 -13.08
N ALA A 56 -5.44 -9.33 -12.61
CA ALA A 56 -4.64 -8.38 -13.37
C ALA A 56 -3.25 -8.97 -13.60
N TYR A 57 -2.58 -8.57 -14.70
CA TYR A 57 -1.20 -8.96 -14.91
C TYR A 57 -0.28 -8.09 -14.05
N VAL A 58 0.81 -8.68 -13.55
CA VAL A 58 1.83 -7.93 -12.78
C VAL A 58 2.42 -6.80 -13.62
N ILE A 59 2.58 -7.01 -14.93
CA ILE A 59 3.10 -5.99 -15.84
C ILE A 59 2.18 -4.77 -15.99
N ASP A 60 0.86 -4.94 -15.75
CA ASP A 60 -0.12 -3.86 -15.92
C ASP A 60 -0.07 -2.81 -14.79
N ASP A 61 0.63 -3.12 -13.69
CA ASP A 61 0.88 -2.18 -12.60
C ASP A 61 1.92 -1.10 -12.97
N PHE A 62 2.61 -1.25 -14.11
CA PHE A 62 3.57 -0.27 -14.61
C PHE A 62 2.92 0.64 -15.67
N ASP A 63 2.81 1.94 -15.37
CA ASP A 63 2.42 2.92 -16.40
C ASP A 63 3.64 3.25 -17.26
N PRO A 64 3.59 3.11 -18.60
CA PRO A 64 4.72 3.47 -19.45
C PRO A 64 5.11 4.96 -19.36
N ASP A 65 4.23 5.87 -18.93
CA ASP A 65 4.58 7.30 -18.75
C ASP A 65 5.21 7.60 -17.37
N ASP A 66 4.76 6.92 -16.31
CA ASP A 66 5.20 7.22 -14.93
C ASP A 66 6.32 6.28 -14.45
N ALA A 67 6.41 5.06 -15.00
CA ALA A 67 7.31 3.99 -14.57
C ALA A 67 8.20 3.46 -15.71
N ALA A 68 8.47 4.25 -16.76
CA ALA A 68 9.21 3.81 -17.95
C ALA A 68 10.53 3.06 -17.65
N LEU A 69 11.34 3.58 -16.71
CA LEU A 69 12.61 2.96 -16.32
C LEU A 69 12.43 1.67 -15.52
N GLU A 70 11.40 1.62 -14.65
CA GLU A 70 11.09 0.43 -13.86
C GLU A 70 10.50 -0.68 -14.75
N LEU A 71 9.65 -0.30 -15.70
CA LEU A 71 9.11 -1.19 -16.72
C LEU A 71 10.22 -1.74 -17.63
N GLU A 72 11.14 -0.89 -18.10
CA GLU A 72 12.28 -1.33 -18.91
C GLU A 72 13.16 -2.31 -18.14
N ALA A 73 13.55 -1.97 -16.90
CA ALA A 73 14.32 -2.86 -16.04
C ALA A 73 13.60 -4.19 -15.77
N PHE A 74 12.29 -4.14 -15.47
CA PHE A 74 11.46 -5.34 -15.31
C PHE A 74 11.45 -6.18 -16.59
N LEU A 75 11.27 -5.56 -17.76
CA LEU A 75 11.25 -6.27 -19.03
C LEU A 75 12.59 -6.92 -19.38
N GLU A 76 13.71 -6.31 -19.00
CA GLU A 76 15.05 -6.87 -19.18
C GLU A 76 15.35 -8.05 -18.26
N SER A 77 14.93 -7.98 -16.99
CA SER A 77 15.27 -9.00 -15.98
C SER A 77 14.23 -10.11 -15.84
N ALA A 78 12.94 -9.81 -16.09
CA ALA A 78 11.86 -10.73 -15.83
C ALA A 78 11.79 -11.84 -16.88
N SER A 79 11.61 -13.07 -16.40
CA SER A 79 11.24 -14.23 -17.19
C SER A 79 9.88 -14.03 -17.85
N GLN A 80 9.58 -14.83 -18.89
CA GLN A 80 8.26 -14.81 -19.52
C GLN A 80 7.15 -15.17 -18.52
N ALA A 81 7.44 -16.08 -17.59
CA ALA A 81 6.48 -16.47 -16.55
C ALA A 81 6.14 -15.31 -15.61
N GLU A 82 7.11 -14.46 -15.25
CA GLU A 82 6.87 -13.27 -14.42
C GLU A 82 6.10 -12.17 -15.17
N LYS A 83 6.34 -12.03 -16.48
CA LYS A 83 5.58 -11.09 -17.33
C LYS A 83 4.13 -11.50 -17.48
N ASP A 84 3.89 -12.81 -17.60
CA ASP A 84 2.55 -13.40 -17.71
C ASP A 84 1.90 -13.67 -16.34
N ALA A 85 2.61 -13.42 -15.25
CA ALA A 85 2.11 -13.63 -13.89
C ALA A 85 0.91 -12.73 -13.62
N LYS A 86 -0.05 -13.30 -12.89
CA LYS A 86 -1.28 -12.61 -12.50
C LYS A 86 -1.42 -12.60 -11.00
N TYR A 87 -2.14 -11.61 -10.50
CA TYR A 87 -2.54 -11.55 -9.10
C TYR A 87 -4.06 -11.29 -8.99
N PRO A 88 -4.74 -11.88 -7.99
CA PRO A 88 -6.18 -11.72 -7.79
C PRO A 88 -6.51 -10.39 -7.12
N TYR A 89 -7.31 -9.52 -7.71
CA TYR A 89 -7.86 -8.32 -7.08
C TYR A 89 -9.38 -8.45 -6.87
N LEU A 90 -9.97 -7.65 -5.99
CA LEU A 90 -11.42 -7.65 -5.77
C LEU A 90 -12.05 -6.43 -6.40
N VAL A 91 -13.16 -6.56 -7.12
CA VAL A 91 -13.91 -5.39 -7.59
C VAL A 91 -15.41 -5.66 -7.60
N THR A 92 -16.19 -4.69 -7.13
CA THR A 92 -17.64 -4.78 -7.17
C THR A 92 -18.27 -3.39 -7.32
N THR A 93 -19.58 -3.34 -7.56
CA THR A 93 -20.31 -2.07 -7.59
C THR A 93 -20.56 -1.57 -6.17
N LYS A 94 -20.56 -0.24 -5.96
CA LYS A 94 -20.90 0.34 -4.66
C LYS A 94 -22.27 -0.12 -4.17
N ALA A 95 -23.26 -0.23 -5.06
CA ALA A 95 -24.60 -0.70 -4.71
C ALA A 95 -24.57 -2.10 -4.09
N LEU A 96 -23.88 -3.04 -4.74
CA LEU A 96 -23.79 -4.42 -4.26
C LEU A 96 -22.93 -4.53 -2.98
N ALA A 97 -21.83 -3.76 -2.89
CA ALA A 97 -21.02 -3.68 -1.68
C ALA A 97 -21.84 -3.24 -0.45
N LEU A 98 -22.64 -2.19 -0.61
CA LEU A 98 -23.49 -1.66 0.47
C LEU A 98 -24.65 -2.60 0.84
N GLU A 99 -25.22 -3.30 -0.15
CA GLU A 99 -26.23 -4.33 0.10
C GLU A 99 -25.66 -5.47 0.96
N ARG A 100 -24.48 -6.00 0.60
CA ARG A 100 -23.80 -7.04 1.38
C ARG A 100 -23.40 -6.55 2.77
N ALA A 101 -22.87 -5.33 2.88
CA ALA A 101 -22.53 -4.74 4.17
C ALA A 101 -23.75 -4.65 5.10
N THR A 102 -24.87 -4.18 4.56
CA THR A 102 -26.12 -4.08 5.33
C THR A 102 -26.58 -5.44 5.84
N ARG A 103 -26.55 -6.46 4.97
CA ARG A 103 -26.96 -7.83 5.29
C ARG A 103 -26.07 -8.48 6.35
N ARG A 104 -24.76 -8.25 6.26
CA ARG A 104 -23.73 -8.90 7.10
C ARG A 104 -23.49 -8.18 8.42
N ARG A 105 -24.01 -6.96 8.58
CA ARG A 105 -23.80 -6.12 9.76
C ARG A 105 -24.09 -6.86 11.06
N ASP A 106 -25.34 -7.28 11.29
CA ASP A 106 -25.72 -7.82 12.60
C ASP A 106 -25.04 -9.16 12.91
N PRO A 107 -24.93 -10.14 11.97
CA PRO A 107 -24.14 -11.35 12.19
C PRO A 107 -22.68 -11.06 12.55
N LEU A 108 -22.05 -10.07 11.89
CA LEU A 108 -20.66 -9.73 12.13
C LEU A 108 -20.47 -9.03 13.49
N ILE A 109 -21.37 -8.10 13.83
CA ILE A 109 -21.34 -7.38 15.12
C ILE A 109 -21.63 -8.31 16.29
N GLU A 110 -22.55 -9.27 16.16
CA GLU A 110 -22.80 -10.28 17.20
C GLU A 110 -21.50 -11.02 17.59
N ARG A 111 -20.64 -11.28 16.60
CA ARG A 111 -19.38 -12.00 16.80
C ARG A 111 -18.27 -11.12 17.32
N LEU A 112 -18.11 -9.92 16.76
CA LEU A 112 -17.06 -8.97 17.16
C LEU A 112 -17.36 -8.29 18.50
N GLY A 113 -18.64 -8.13 18.82
CA GLY A 113 -19.15 -7.40 19.98
C GLY A 113 -19.63 -5.99 19.63
N GLU A 114 -20.60 -5.51 20.41
CA GLU A 114 -21.29 -4.22 20.20
C GLU A 114 -20.36 -3.00 20.11
N ARG A 115 -19.17 -3.06 20.71
CA ARG A 115 -18.17 -1.99 20.58
C ARG A 115 -17.80 -1.68 19.12
N PHE A 116 -17.89 -2.66 18.23
CA PHE A 116 -17.54 -2.50 16.82
C PHE A 116 -18.68 -1.92 15.97
N ARG A 117 -19.92 -1.90 16.47
CA ARG A 117 -21.08 -1.36 15.75
C ARG A 117 -20.86 0.08 15.27
N PRO A 118 -20.46 1.05 16.11
CA PRO A 118 -20.20 2.41 15.64
C PRO A 118 -19.04 2.51 14.64
N ILE A 119 -18.04 1.62 14.72
CA ILE A 119 -16.93 1.57 13.75
C ILE A 119 -17.45 1.08 12.39
N TYR A 120 -18.25 0.01 12.39
CA TYR A 120 -18.86 -0.56 11.20
C TYR A 120 -19.80 0.43 10.52
N ASP A 121 -20.68 1.07 11.29
CA ASP A 121 -21.64 2.04 10.77
C ASP A 121 -20.92 3.25 10.16
N ALA A 122 -19.87 3.76 10.81
CA ALA A 122 -19.05 4.84 10.25
C ALA A 122 -18.31 4.42 8.97
N PHE A 123 -17.81 3.18 8.92
CA PHE A 123 -17.16 2.65 7.72
C PHE A 123 -18.13 2.53 6.55
N VAL A 124 -19.32 1.94 6.75
CA VAL A 124 -20.33 1.80 5.69
C VAL A 124 -20.85 3.16 5.23
N ASP A 125 -21.05 4.10 6.16
CA ASP A 125 -21.40 5.48 5.81
C ASP A 125 -20.32 6.17 4.97
N TYR A 126 -19.05 5.98 5.32
CA TYR A 126 -17.92 6.46 4.53
C TYR A 126 -17.88 5.84 3.13
N MET A 127 -18.10 4.53 3.00
CA MET A 127 -18.22 3.88 1.69
C MET A 127 -19.37 4.45 0.87
N SER A 128 -20.52 4.71 1.49
CA SER A 128 -21.70 5.26 0.82
C SER A 128 -21.46 6.67 0.26
N THR A 129 -20.83 7.52 1.07
CA THR A 129 -20.67 8.97 0.82
C THR A 129 -19.42 9.33 0.04
N ALA A 130 -18.30 8.64 0.28
CA ALA A 130 -17.01 8.99 -0.30
C ALA A 130 -16.68 8.22 -1.58
N TYR A 131 -17.10 6.95 -1.70
CA TYR A 131 -16.78 6.14 -2.88
C TYR A 131 -17.73 6.45 -4.04
N GLY A 132 -17.17 6.43 -5.24
CA GLY A 132 -17.87 6.48 -6.52
C GLY A 132 -18.62 5.17 -6.86
N PRO A 133 -18.77 4.83 -8.15
CA PRO A 133 -19.62 3.71 -8.58
C PRO A 133 -19.03 2.33 -8.28
N PHE A 134 -17.71 2.24 -8.13
CA PHE A 134 -17.00 0.97 -7.91
C PHE A 134 -16.15 1.04 -6.64
N VAL A 135 -15.96 -0.15 -6.07
CA VAL A 135 -15.09 -0.39 -4.93
C VAL A 135 -14.13 -1.50 -5.32
N LEU A 136 -12.83 -1.26 -5.19
CA LEU A 136 -11.78 -2.20 -5.61
C LEU A 136 -10.75 -2.40 -4.50
N VAL A 137 -10.31 -3.64 -4.30
CA VAL A 137 -9.15 -3.96 -3.45
C VAL A 137 -7.99 -4.37 -4.32
N ARG A 138 -6.90 -3.60 -4.27
CA ARG A 138 -5.62 -3.99 -4.87
C ARG A 138 -4.84 -4.85 -3.92
N THR A 139 -4.57 -6.07 -4.33
CA THR A 139 -3.88 -7.08 -3.52
C THR A 139 -2.40 -7.17 -3.84
N SER A 140 -1.87 -6.46 -4.85
CA SER A 140 -0.47 -6.58 -5.27
C SER A 140 0.55 -6.30 -4.16
N GLY A 141 0.14 -5.64 -3.07
CA GLY A 141 0.97 -5.50 -1.88
C GLY A 141 0.99 -6.71 -0.94
N LEU A 142 0.09 -7.70 -1.07
CA LEU A 142 0.08 -8.90 -0.22
C LEU A 142 1.33 -9.77 -0.46
N PRO A 143 1.86 -10.44 0.59
CA PRO A 143 2.88 -11.47 0.40
C PRO A 143 2.35 -12.61 -0.48
N ASP A 144 3.18 -13.11 -1.40
CA ASP A 144 2.89 -14.29 -2.24
C ASP A 144 1.56 -14.22 -3.01
N VAL A 145 1.17 -13.00 -3.42
CA VAL A 145 -0.15 -12.71 -4.00
C VAL A 145 -0.47 -13.53 -5.26
N THR A 146 0.54 -13.95 -6.03
CA THR A 146 0.35 -14.72 -7.26
C THR A 146 -0.34 -16.07 -7.02
N ASP A 147 -0.14 -16.67 -5.84
CA ASP A 147 -0.75 -17.94 -5.45
C ASP A 147 -1.87 -17.76 -4.39
N ALA A 148 -2.23 -16.53 -4.05
CA ALA A 148 -3.16 -16.21 -2.96
C ALA A 148 -4.65 -16.44 -3.30
N THR A 149 -4.97 -16.97 -4.48
CA THR A 149 -6.36 -17.11 -4.95
C THR A 149 -7.18 -18.04 -4.03
N GLU A 150 -6.66 -19.22 -3.69
CA GLU A 150 -7.37 -20.18 -2.84
C GLU A 150 -7.62 -19.62 -1.44
N TRP A 151 -6.62 -18.94 -0.87
CA TRP A 151 -6.75 -18.23 0.40
C TRP A 151 -7.83 -17.14 0.32
N LEU A 152 -7.82 -16.33 -0.74
CA LEU A 152 -8.77 -15.23 -0.90
C LEU A 152 -10.22 -15.74 -1.08
N VAL A 153 -10.40 -16.81 -1.86
CA VAL A 153 -11.70 -17.51 -1.98
C VAL A 153 -12.17 -17.96 -0.59
N THR A 154 -11.30 -18.64 0.15
CA THR A 154 -11.61 -19.14 1.50
C THR A 154 -12.05 -18.01 2.43
N GLU A 155 -11.31 -16.91 2.48
CA GLU A 155 -11.64 -15.74 3.31
C GLU A 155 -13.00 -15.12 2.96
N LEU A 156 -13.33 -15.01 1.67
CA LEU A 156 -14.59 -14.43 1.21
C LEU A 156 -15.77 -15.36 1.38
N GLU A 157 -15.57 -16.68 1.25
CA GLU A 157 -16.58 -17.69 1.53
C GLU A 157 -16.93 -17.73 3.02
N GLN A 158 -15.93 -17.60 3.90
CA GLN A 158 -16.16 -17.54 5.36
C GLN A 158 -17.04 -16.34 5.75
N ILE A 159 -16.82 -15.18 5.14
CA ILE A 159 -17.65 -13.99 5.37
C ILE A 159 -19.02 -14.10 4.70
N THR A 160 -19.09 -14.70 3.51
CA THR A 160 -20.36 -14.95 2.80
C THR A 160 -21.24 -15.95 3.54
N ALA A 161 -20.67 -16.93 4.24
CA ALA A 161 -21.43 -17.86 5.07
C ALA A 161 -22.24 -17.17 6.18
N LEU A 162 -21.83 -15.97 6.62
CA LEU A 162 -22.59 -15.15 7.56
C LEU A 162 -23.94 -14.68 7.00
N ASP A 163 -24.14 -14.71 5.67
CA ASP A 163 -25.42 -14.39 5.03
C ASP A 163 -26.51 -15.43 5.36
N HIS A 164 -26.12 -16.65 5.73
CA HIS A 164 -27.02 -17.80 5.82
C HIS A 164 -26.99 -18.56 7.17
N GLY A 165 -26.09 -18.22 8.10
CA GLY A 165 -26.04 -18.92 9.37
C GLY A 165 -24.90 -18.48 10.28
N THR A 166 -24.74 -19.22 11.38
CA THR A 166 -23.86 -18.82 12.48
C THR A 166 -22.50 -19.53 12.53
N HIS A 167 -22.27 -20.52 11.66
CA HIS A 167 -21.02 -21.28 11.68
C HIS A 167 -19.87 -20.44 11.12
N VAL A 168 -18.87 -20.21 11.97
CA VAL A 168 -17.63 -19.50 11.65
C VAL A 168 -16.51 -20.53 11.56
N HIS A 169 -15.68 -20.45 10.52
CA HIS A 169 -14.48 -21.27 10.43
C HIS A 169 -13.51 -20.92 11.57
N ALA A 170 -12.64 -21.86 11.96
CA ALA A 170 -11.72 -21.66 13.07
C ALA A 170 -10.80 -20.44 12.89
N ASP A 171 -10.36 -20.18 11.66
CA ASP A 171 -9.44 -19.07 11.34
C ASP A 171 -10.12 -17.70 11.54
N LEU A 172 -11.31 -17.50 10.98
CA LEU A 172 -12.10 -16.28 11.21
C LEU A 172 -12.48 -16.12 12.69
N ALA A 173 -12.75 -17.21 13.41
CA ALA A 173 -13.00 -17.15 14.85
C ALA A 173 -11.76 -16.67 15.61
N GLN A 174 -10.56 -17.15 15.25
CA GLN A 174 -9.31 -16.71 15.85
C GLN A 174 -9.04 -15.23 15.57
N GLU A 175 -9.29 -14.76 14.35
CA GLU A 175 -9.14 -13.36 13.99
C GLU A 175 -10.11 -12.47 14.79
N ILE A 176 -11.39 -12.86 14.87
CA ILE A 176 -12.40 -12.14 15.66
C ILE A 176 -11.98 -12.05 17.14
N GLU A 177 -11.46 -13.14 17.70
CA GLU A 177 -10.96 -13.16 19.07
C GLU A 177 -9.71 -12.29 19.26
N ALA A 178 -8.82 -12.22 18.27
CA ALA A 178 -7.69 -11.30 18.28
C ALA A 178 -8.18 -9.84 18.24
N LEU A 179 -9.14 -9.53 17.36
CA LEU A 179 -9.74 -8.21 17.23
C LEU A 179 -10.45 -7.77 18.52
N LYS A 180 -11.11 -8.66 19.25
CA LYS A 180 -11.72 -8.34 20.56
C LYS A 180 -10.72 -7.87 21.61
N ARG A 181 -9.47 -8.31 21.52
CA ARG A 181 -8.43 -8.01 22.52
C ARG A 181 -7.63 -6.75 22.19
N VAL A 182 -7.73 -6.24 20.96
CA VAL A 182 -7.01 -5.01 20.61
C VAL A 182 -7.61 -3.80 21.30
N ALA A 183 -6.73 -2.84 21.62
CA ALA A 183 -7.13 -1.54 22.14
C ALA A 183 -7.97 -0.78 21.12
N ASP A 184 -8.78 0.16 21.61
CA ASP A 184 -9.67 0.96 20.76
C ASP A 184 -8.91 1.77 19.70
N THR A 185 -7.66 2.16 19.98
CA THR A 185 -6.75 2.77 18.99
C THR A 185 -6.60 1.91 17.74
N ASP A 186 -6.48 0.60 17.93
CA ASP A 186 -6.11 -0.35 16.89
C ASP A 186 -7.34 -0.99 16.25
N ALA A 187 -8.46 -1.04 16.99
CA ALA A 187 -9.72 -1.64 16.54
C ALA A 187 -10.21 -0.99 15.24
N VAL A 188 -10.19 0.35 15.17
CA VAL A 188 -10.58 1.08 13.95
C VAL A 188 -9.67 0.69 12.79
N TRP A 189 -8.36 0.87 12.93
CA TRP A 189 -7.43 0.67 11.81
C TRP A 189 -7.34 -0.78 11.32
N ARG A 190 -7.43 -1.76 12.23
CA ARG A 190 -7.39 -3.19 11.86
C ARG A 190 -8.67 -3.65 11.18
N THR A 191 -9.79 -2.97 11.38
CA THR A 191 -11.08 -3.34 10.78
C THR A 191 -11.43 -2.52 9.54
N THR A 192 -10.94 -1.27 9.44
CA THR A 192 -11.30 -0.35 8.34
C THR A 192 -10.12 0.07 7.48
N GLY A 193 -8.88 -0.16 7.90
CA GLY A 193 -7.70 0.46 7.30
C GLY A 193 -7.59 1.95 7.59
N ALA A 194 -6.52 2.55 7.07
CA ALA A 194 -6.09 3.93 7.26
C ALA A 194 -6.40 4.80 6.05
N GLY A 195 -7.04 5.95 6.26
CA GLY A 195 -7.34 6.91 5.19
C GLY A 195 -6.61 8.23 5.38
N ASN A 196 -6.92 9.20 4.52
CA ASN A 196 -6.39 10.55 4.63
C ASN A 196 -7.21 11.38 5.64
N PRO A 197 -6.66 11.69 6.84
CA PRO A 197 -7.39 12.48 7.83
C PRO A 197 -7.47 13.97 7.48
N ARG A 198 -6.74 14.42 6.45
CA ARG A 198 -6.70 15.81 5.98
C ARG A 198 -7.43 16.01 4.66
N ALA A 199 -8.19 15.01 4.17
CA ALA A 199 -8.99 15.18 2.98
C ALA A 199 -10.01 16.32 3.20
N GLU A 200 -10.12 17.22 2.22
CA GLU A 200 -11.07 18.35 2.28
C GLU A 200 -12.52 17.85 2.25
N VAL A 201 -12.76 16.77 1.49
CA VAL A 201 -14.05 16.09 1.35
C VAL A 201 -13.91 14.71 1.95
N ASN A 202 -14.79 14.38 2.91
CA ASN A 202 -14.83 13.08 3.59
C ASN A 202 -13.47 12.63 4.18
N PRO A 203 -12.95 13.29 5.22
CA PRO A 203 -11.76 12.80 5.92
C PRO A 203 -12.05 11.46 6.61
N TRP A 204 -11.07 10.57 6.60
CA TRP A 204 -11.11 9.32 7.35
C TRP A 204 -9.98 9.24 8.37
N PRO A 205 -10.27 8.90 9.65
CA PRO A 205 -11.59 8.64 10.24
C PRO A 205 -12.48 9.88 10.30
N SER A 206 -13.80 9.68 10.27
CA SER A 206 -14.77 10.77 10.35
C SER A 206 -14.76 11.43 11.73
N LYS A 207 -15.23 12.68 11.83
CA LYS A 207 -15.30 13.41 13.11
C LYS A 207 -16.11 12.65 14.16
N THR A 208 -17.28 12.14 13.79
CA THR A 208 -18.15 11.34 14.66
C THR A 208 -17.44 10.08 15.16
N LEU A 209 -16.65 9.42 14.29
CA LEU A 209 -15.88 8.25 14.69
C LEU A 209 -14.76 8.60 15.67
N VAL A 210 -14.09 9.75 15.47
CA VAL A 210 -13.08 10.27 16.40
C VAL A 210 -13.70 10.67 17.75
N GLU A 211 -14.91 11.21 17.78
CA GLU A 211 -15.61 11.53 19.03
C GLU A 211 -15.95 10.26 19.84
N ALA A 212 -16.40 9.21 19.16
CA ALA A 212 -16.68 7.91 19.79
C ALA A 212 -15.41 7.13 20.16
N PHE A 213 -14.33 7.30 19.38
CA PHE A 213 -13.04 6.64 19.59
C PHE A 213 -11.89 7.67 19.52
N PRO A 214 -11.68 8.49 20.57
CA PRO A 214 -10.66 9.55 20.56
C PRO A 214 -9.25 9.05 20.24
N ALA A 215 -8.99 7.79 20.53
CA ALA A 215 -7.74 7.11 20.29
C ALA A 215 -7.40 6.92 18.79
N CYS A 216 -8.39 7.00 17.90
CA CYS A 216 -8.18 6.98 16.44
C CYS A 216 -7.87 8.38 15.86
N ALA A 217 -7.82 9.42 16.70
CA ALA A 217 -7.49 10.76 16.25
C ALA A 217 -6.10 10.80 15.56
N PRO A 218 -5.92 11.60 14.49
CA PRO A 218 -4.68 11.61 13.70
C PRO A 218 -3.41 11.91 14.52
N LEU A 219 -3.50 12.79 15.51
CA LEU A 219 -2.37 13.17 16.38
C LEU A 219 -1.94 12.03 17.32
N ALA A 220 -2.88 11.22 17.80
CA ALA A 220 -2.60 10.08 18.68
C ALA A 220 -1.76 9.01 17.95
N ARG A 221 -2.03 8.81 16.65
CA ARG A 221 -1.29 7.85 15.80
C ARG A 221 0.17 8.26 15.54
N TYR A 222 0.44 9.54 15.25
CA TYR A 222 1.82 10.02 15.08
C TYR A 222 2.66 9.85 16.34
N ALA A 223 2.07 9.93 17.53
CA ALA A 223 2.74 9.65 18.79
C ALA A 223 3.03 8.15 18.97
N ALA A 224 2.08 7.27 18.64
CA ALA A 224 2.23 5.82 18.73
C ALA A 224 3.26 5.24 17.74
N LEU A 225 3.30 5.75 16.50
CA LEU A 225 4.32 5.36 15.52
C LEU A 225 5.74 5.74 16.00
N LYS A 226 5.92 6.92 16.58
CA LYS A 226 7.22 7.34 17.12
C LYS A 226 7.71 6.49 18.29
N SER A 227 6.82 5.93 19.12
CA SER A 227 7.22 5.00 20.17
C SER A 227 7.61 3.61 19.64
N SER A 228 7.04 3.20 18.51
CA SER A 228 7.31 1.89 17.88
C SER A 228 8.54 1.90 16.94
N ASP A 229 8.93 3.07 16.43
CA ASP A 229 9.97 3.22 15.39
C ASP A 229 11.42 3.10 15.91
N SER A 230 11.63 2.84 17.20
CA SER A 230 12.97 2.71 17.78
C SER A 230 13.72 1.44 17.38
N GLN A 231 13.14 0.53 16.58
CA GLN A 231 13.72 -0.81 16.39
C GLN A 231 13.63 -1.45 15.00
N VAL A 232 13.17 -0.77 13.94
CA VAL A 232 13.23 -1.36 12.59
C VAL A 232 13.63 -0.30 11.57
N THR A 233 14.89 -0.37 11.12
CA THR A 233 15.34 0.32 9.91
C THR A 233 14.56 -0.21 8.72
N ALA A 234 13.50 0.50 8.36
CA ALA A 234 12.65 0.21 7.22
C ALA A 234 13.37 0.58 5.91
N GLU A 235 13.86 -0.42 5.20
CA GLU A 235 14.06 -0.35 3.75
C GLU A 235 12.68 -0.18 3.12
N LYS A 236 12.41 1.05 2.67
CA LYS A 236 11.18 1.45 2.00
C LYS A 236 11.27 1.05 0.53
N HIS A 237 10.40 0.15 0.08
CA HIS A 237 9.81 0.30 -1.25
C HIS A 237 8.85 1.50 -1.20
N ARG A 238 9.48 2.69 -1.26
CA ARG A 238 8.82 3.94 -1.57
C ARG A 238 8.69 3.96 -3.08
N TYR A 239 7.47 4.11 -3.58
CA TYR A 239 7.27 4.94 -4.75
C TYR A 239 7.98 6.27 -4.45
N ARG A 240 9.18 6.43 -5.00
CA ARG A 240 10.10 7.50 -4.64
C ARG A 240 9.70 8.69 -5.49
N ASP A 241 8.96 9.61 -4.90
CA ASP A 241 8.93 11.00 -5.40
C ASP A 241 10.39 11.49 -5.49
N PRO A 242 10.92 11.77 -6.69
CA PRO A 242 12.30 12.17 -6.82
C PRO A 242 12.41 13.65 -6.42
N ASN A 243 12.72 13.89 -5.15
CA ASN A 243 13.12 15.23 -4.70
C ASN A 243 14.37 15.66 -5.49
N LYS A 244 14.28 16.82 -6.16
CA LYS A 244 15.28 17.38 -7.10
C LYS A 244 16.71 17.49 -6.54
N LEU A 245 16.89 17.42 -5.21
CA LEU A 245 18.19 17.54 -4.54
C LEU A 245 19.08 16.29 -4.72
N ASP A 246 18.51 15.08 -4.82
CA ASP A 246 19.31 13.86 -5.00
C ASP A 246 19.94 13.79 -6.40
N LYS A 247 19.21 14.21 -7.44
CA LYS A 247 19.75 14.28 -8.81
C LYS A 247 20.94 15.24 -8.89
N VAL A 248 20.89 16.39 -8.21
CA VAL A 248 22.00 17.35 -8.24
C VAL A 248 23.25 16.76 -7.58
N LEU A 249 23.11 16.02 -6.48
CA LEU A 249 24.25 15.38 -5.81
C LEU A 249 24.87 14.27 -6.67
N GLU A 250 24.04 13.50 -7.37
CA GLU A 250 24.46 12.42 -8.26
C GLU A 250 25.22 12.96 -9.49
N TRP A 251 24.73 14.04 -10.10
CA TRP A 251 25.44 14.72 -11.20
C TRP A 251 26.76 15.34 -10.74
N VAL A 252 26.83 15.95 -9.55
CA VAL A 252 28.08 16.51 -9.01
C VAL A 252 29.14 15.43 -8.81
N ALA A 253 28.76 14.25 -8.30
CA ALA A 253 29.69 13.13 -8.14
C ALA A 253 30.23 12.66 -9.49
N ILE A 254 29.37 12.49 -10.49
CA ILE A 254 29.75 12.07 -11.85
C ILE A 254 30.73 13.08 -12.49
N PHE A 255 30.46 14.39 -12.38
CA PHE A 255 31.35 15.41 -12.93
C PHE A 255 32.71 15.48 -12.22
N VAL A 256 32.75 15.27 -10.90
CA VAL A 256 34.01 15.22 -10.15
C VAL A 256 34.84 14.00 -10.55
N PHE A 257 34.22 12.83 -10.72
CA PHE A 257 34.94 11.62 -11.13
C PHE A 257 35.41 11.67 -12.58
N ALA A 258 34.56 12.12 -13.50
CA ALA A 258 34.94 12.30 -14.90
C ALA A 258 36.03 13.38 -15.06
N GLY A 259 35.91 14.50 -14.34
CA GLY A 259 36.89 15.58 -14.36
C GLY A 259 38.25 15.17 -13.79
N ALA A 260 38.28 14.44 -12.67
CA ALA A 260 39.50 13.93 -12.08
C ALA A 260 40.21 12.93 -13.00
N PHE A 261 39.47 12.00 -13.62
CA PHE A 261 40.05 11.01 -14.51
C PHE A 261 40.60 11.63 -15.81
N VAL A 262 39.82 12.47 -16.47
CA VAL A 262 40.22 13.11 -17.75
C VAL A 262 41.34 14.13 -17.53
N GLY A 263 41.28 14.92 -16.46
CA GLY A 263 42.32 15.90 -16.12
C GLY A 263 43.66 15.25 -15.80
N THR A 264 43.65 14.16 -15.02
CA THR A 264 44.89 13.44 -14.66
C THR A 264 45.48 12.72 -15.87
N TRP A 265 44.64 12.13 -16.72
CA TRP A 265 45.09 11.48 -17.95
C TRP A 265 45.67 12.48 -18.97
N ALA A 266 45.06 13.66 -19.13
CA ALA A 266 45.57 14.69 -20.04
C ALA A 266 46.96 15.21 -19.61
N ALA A 267 47.21 15.31 -18.30
CA ALA A 267 48.47 15.81 -17.76
C ALA A 267 49.60 14.75 -17.72
N THR A 268 49.28 13.49 -17.46
CA THR A 268 50.29 12.44 -17.22
C THR A 268 50.35 11.38 -18.31
N ARG A 269 49.35 11.31 -19.20
CA ARG A 269 49.10 10.23 -20.18
C ARG A 269 49.15 8.81 -19.60
N SER A 270 49.03 8.67 -18.29
CA SER A 270 49.11 7.39 -17.59
C SER A 270 47.74 7.00 -17.05
N VAL A 271 47.20 5.91 -17.60
CA VAL A 271 45.92 5.32 -17.17
C VAL A 271 46.02 4.83 -15.72
N TRP A 272 47.19 4.31 -15.32
CA TRP A 272 47.42 3.79 -13.97
C TRP A 272 47.36 4.89 -12.90
N GLN A 273 47.96 6.05 -13.17
CA GLN A 273 47.92 7.19 -12.25
C GLN A 273 46.50 7.76 -12.12
N SER A 274 45.73 7.75 -13.21
CA SER A 274 44.35 8.22 -13.22
C SER A 274 43.44 7.33 -12.39
N ILE A 275 43.61 6.01 -12.46
CA ILE A 275 42.88 5.04 -11.62
C ILE A 275 43.20 5.26 -10.14
N LEU A 276 44.48 5.48 -9.79
CA LEU A 276 44.92 5.69 -8.42
C LEU A 276 44.32 6.97 -7.81
N VAL A 277 44.27 8.07 -8.58
CA VAL A 277 43.66 9.33 -8.13
C VAL A 277 42.15 9.21 -7.94
N THR A 278 41.45 8.54 -8.87
CA THR A 278 40.01 8.28 -8.73
C THR A 278 39.71 7.44 -7.49
N ALA A 279 40.50 6.39 -7.21
CA ALA A 279 40.33 5.56 -6.02
C ALA A 279 40.52 6.35 -4.71
N VAL A 280 41.50 7.26 -4.66
CA VAL A 280 41.74 8.13 -3.50
C VAL A 280 40.58 9.13 -3.32
N ALA A 281 40.06 9.71 -4.40
CA ALA A 281 38.91 10.61 -4.35
C ALA A 281 37.65 9.91 -3.83
N THR A 282 37.39 8.67 -4.26
CA THR A 282 36.28 7.84 -3.76
C THR A 282 36.42 7.55 -2.27
N ALA A 283 37.63 7.23 -1.80
CA ALA A 283 37.88 6.96 -0.40
C ALA A 283 37.64 8.19 0.49
N VAL A 284 38.03 9.38 0.03
CA VAL A 284 37.79 10.64 0.75
C VAL A 284 36.30 10.99 0.79
N MET A 285 35.58 10.82 -0.32
CA MET A 285 34.12 11.02 -0.39
C MET A 285 33.36 10.05 0.54
N ALA A 286 33.72 8.77 0.53
CA ALA A 286 33.12 7.77 1.41
C ALA A 286 33.39 8.11 2.89
N TRP A 287 34.61 8.57 3.22
CA TRP A 287 34.95 8.97 4.58
C TRP A 287 34.18 10.23 5.04
N LEU A 288 34.01 11.22 4.18
CA LEU A 288 33.21 12.42 4.49
C LEU A 288 31.74 12.07 4.72
N LEU A 289 31.16 11.18 3.90
CA LEU A 289 29.78 10.71 4.08
C LEU A 289 29.59 9.94 5.39
N VAL A 290 30.56 9.09 5.77
CA VAL A 290 30.54 8.37 7.06
C VAL A 290 30.69 9.33 8.24
N ARG A 291 31.49 10.40 8.09
CA ARG A 291 31.72 11.38 9.17
C ARG A 291 30.51 12.28 9.41
N VAL A 292 29.80 12.70 8.37
CA VAL A 292 28.58 13.50 8.48
C VAL A 292 27.46 12.70 9.17
N ARG A 293 27.32 11.40 8.85
CA ARG A 293 26.33 10.51 9.49
C ARG A 293 26.58 10.17 10.97
N ARG A 294 27.73 10.55 11.54
CA ARG A 294 28.03 10.35 12.98
C ARG A 294 27.81 11.60 13.83
N LEU A 295 27.47 12.73 13.21
CA LEU A 295 27.24 14.02 13.88
C LEU A 295 25.75 14.39 13.96
N ASP A 296 24.88 13.66 13.25
CA ASP A 296 23.42 13.62 13.43
C ASP A 296 23.03 12.44 14.33
#